data_AF-A0A318CX59-F1
#
_entry.id   AF-A0A318CX59-F1
#
_cell.length_a   1.000
_cell.length_b   1.000
_cell.length_c   1.000
_cell.angle_alpha   90.00
_cell.angle_beta   90.00
_cell.angle_gamma   90.00
#
_symmetry.space_group_name_H-M   'P 1'
#
loop_
_entity.id
_entity.type
_entity.pdbx_description
1 polymer ?
#
loop_
_entity_poly.entity_id
_entity_poly.type
_entity_poly.pdbx_seq_one_letter_code
_entity_poly.pdbx_strand_id
1 'polypeptide(L)'
;MVLQFMPVSLDNFIRLVANVFDSFTAALFIRSDQGDDLRLVAWESLSPYIVPGCNIGIGQGLIGWVAREGKRLHATCFDRDTRTLGIYSRDIDIKAFLATPLPGGAGVLMVDSKNRYSFPEKKQRILEDCAVVASDLWSSWKSSRELRFYSRWNKWRHGLSGEIEHLLASLKELLGLKCGLVAFHERGNNIFIIKATIGLPQKVRLEGESFDMRKGLVGWLLRYKKHLILSRYGADKHKSYFLWPGEPFDRGPVAIGLFQPIKAGALVWILTGDTDLSGWPEGLAELLVFSLDRVINDYTAKIPEI
;
A
#
# COMPACT_ATOMS: atom_id res chain seq x y z
N MET A 1 11.71 12.36 -3.95
CA MET A 1 12.43 11.07 -3.87
C MET A 1 11.39 10.00 -3.60
N VAL A 2 10.93 9.29 -4.64
CA VAL A 2 10.01 8.17 -4.45
C VAL A 2 10.85 7.07 -3.80
N LEU A 3 10.51 6.69 -2.58
CA LEU A 3 11.16 5.58 -1.91
C LEU A 3 11.00 4.34 -2.80
N GLN A 4 12.07 3.93 -3.46
CA GLN A 4 12.10 2.75 -4.31
C GLN A 4 12.19 1.53 -3.38
N PHE A 5 11.05 1.13 -2.83
CA PHE A 5 10.92 0.01 -1.89
C PHE A 5 10.95 -1.36 -2.58
N MET A 6 11.75 -1.48 -3.64
CA MET A 6 11.80 -2.68 -4.46
C MET A 6 12.89 -3.64 -4.04
N PRO A 7 12.70 -4.95 -4.19
CA PRO A 7 13.82 -5.87 -4.13
C PRO A 7 14.77 -5.62 -5.29
N VAL A 8 16.05 -5.42 -4.96
CA VAL A 8 17.16 -5.32 -5.93
C VAL A 8 17.16 -6.48 -6.93
N SER A 9 16.69 -7.67 -6.52
CA SER A 9 16.57 -8.83 -7.41
C SER A 9 15.57 -8.62 -8.55
N LEU A 10 14.45 -7.92 -8.33
CA LEU A 10 13.50 -7.60 -9.40
C LEU A 10 14.06 -6.54 -10.34
N ASP A 11 14.72 -5.51 -9.82
CA ASP A 11 15.35 -4.49 -10.67
C ASP A 11 16.41 -5.11 -11.59
N ASN A 12 17.28 -5.96 -11.04
CA ASN A 12 18.28 -6.69 -11.83
C ASN A 12 17.64 -7.63 -12.85
N PHE A 13 16.55 -8.30 -12.48
CA PHE A 13 15.82 -9.18 -13.38
C PHE A 13 15.19 -8.40 -14.56
N ILE A 14 14.58 -7.25 -14.30
CA ILE A 14 13.98 -6.44 -15.37
C ILE A 14 15.05 -5.84 -16.30
N ARG A 15 16.23 -5.47 -15.77
CA ARG A 15 17.39 -5.12 -16.61
C ARG A 15 17.82 -6.28 -17.51
N LEU A 16 17.86 -7.50 -16.98
CA LEU A 16 18.17 -8.69 -17.77
C LEU A 16 17.13 -8.92 -18.87
N VAL A 17 15.83 -8.81 -18.55
CA VAL A 17 14.75 -8.90 -19.54
C VAL A 17 14.93 -7.84 -20.62
N ALA A 18 15.21 -6.58 -20.26
CA ALA A 18 15.43 -5.53 -21.25
C ALA A 18 16.56 -5.86 -22.22
N ASN A 19 17.68 -6.37 -21.70
CA ASN A 19 18.85 -6.77 -22.49
C ASN A 19 18.57 -7.98 -23.40
N VAL A 20 17.93 -9.04 -22.88
CA VAL A 20 17.62 -10.25 -23.66
C VAL A 20 16.67 -9.94 -24.82
N PHE A 21 15.79 -8.95 -24.64
CA PHE A 21 14.81 -8.57 -25.64
C PHE A 21 15.28 -7.47 -26.60
N ASP A 22 16.41 -6.82 -26.33
CA ASP A 22 16.81 -5.56 -26.97
C ASP A 22 15.66 -4.54 -26.94
N SER A 23 14.96 -4.47 -25.81
CA SER A 23 13.75 -3.67 -25.67
C SER A 23 14.09 -2.19 -25.50
N PHE A 24 13.20 -1.32 -25.98
CA PHE A 24 13.27 0.10 -25.64
C PHE A 24 12.88 0.34 -24.18
N THR A 25 11.87 -0.40 -23.70
CA THR A 25 11.49 -0.50 -22.29
C THR A 25 11.09 -1.92 -21.94
N ALA A 26 11.52 -2.39 -20.77
CA ALA A 26 10.93 -3.51 -20.05
C ALA A 26 10.32 -3.01 -18.74
N ALA A 27 9.11 -3.48 -18.41
CA ALA A 27 8.43 -3.04 -17.20
C ALA A 27 7.61 -4.16 -16.56
N LEU A 28 7.61 -4.19 -15.24
CA LEU A 28 6.88 -5.13 -14.40
C LEU A 28 5.82 -4.39 -13.60
N PHE A 29 4.59 -4.83 -13.77
CA PHE A 29 3.44 -4.38 -13.02
C PHE A 29 2.98 -5.46 -12.07
N ILE A 30 2.68 -5.09 -10.83
CA ILE A 30 2.12 -5.99 -9.83
C ILE A 30 0.74 -5.50 -9.44
N ARG A 31 -0.20 -6.44 -9.34
CA ARG A 31 -1.56 -6.15 -8.88
C ARG A 31 -1.54 -5.72 -7.42
N SER A 32 -2.24 -4.64 -7.09
CA SER A 32 -2.36 -4.22 -5.69
C SER A 32 -3.18 -5.22 -4.88
N ASP A 33 -2.94 -5.26 -3.57
CA ASP A 33 -3.70 -6.14 -2.66
C ASP A 33 -5.20 -5.77 -2.59
N GLN A 34 -5.60 -4.56 -3.02
CA GLN A 34 -7.00 -4.14 -3.13
C GLN A 34 -7.65 -4.61 -4.44
N GLY A 35 -6.87 -5.15 -5.39
CA GLY A 35 -7.35 -5.86 -6.57
C GLY A 35 -7.75 -5.00 -7.78
N ASP A 36 -7.86 -3.68 -7.63
CA ASP A 36 -8.45 -2.79 -8.64
C ASP A 36 -7.43 -2.18 -9.62
N ASP A 37 -6.14 -2.18 -9.28
CA ASP A 37 -5.09 -1.57 -10.10
C ASP A 37 -3.79 -2.40 -10.14
N LEU A 38 -3.01 -2.11 -11.18
CA LEU A 38 -1.66 -2.60 -11.42
C LEU A 38 -0.70 -1.45 -11.14
N ARG A 39 0.27 -1.66 -10.24
CA ARG A 39 1.31 -0.69 -9.93
C ARG A 39 2.55 -1.02 -10.74
N LEU A 40 3.14 -0.01 -11.40
CA LEU A 40 4.48 -0.15 -11.93
C LEU A 40 5.45 -0.34 -10.77
N VAL A 41 6.03 -1.53 -10.69
CA VAL A 41 7.02 -1.82 -9.66
C VAL A 41 8.40 -1.58 -10.25
N ALA A 42 8.88 -2.39 -11.20
CA ALA A 42 10.23 -2.28 -11.76
C ALA A 42 10.19 -1.93 -13.25
N TRP A 43 11.17 -1.17 -13.73
CA TRP A 43 11.35 -0.90 -15.15
C TRP A 43 12.81 -0.66 -15.50
N GLU A 44 13.17 -0.94 -16.74
CA GLU A 44 14.39 -0.49 -17.38
C GLU A 44 13.99 0.11 -18.73
N SER A 45 14.43 1.33 -19.02
CA SER A 45 14.01 2.06 -20.23
C SER A 45 15.11 2.96 -20.76
N LEU A 46 15.19 3.06 -22.08
CA LEU A 46 15.97 4.07 -22.78
C LEU A 46 15.24 5.42 -22.88
N SER A 47 13.97 5.49 -22.44
CA SER A 47 13.16 6.70 -22.45
C SER A 47 13.31 7.48 -21.15
N PRO A 48 13.63 8.79 -21.19
CA PRO A 48 13.57 9.65 -20.00
C PRO A 48 12.11 10.03 -19.62
N TYR A 49 11.12 9.56 -20.38
CA TYR A 49 9.72 9.98 -20.26
C TYR A 49 8.81 8.96 -19.57
N ILE A 50 9.39 7.93 -18.94
CA ILE A 50 8.66 7.02 -18.06
C ILE A 50 8.01 7.82 -16.93
N VAL A 51 6.76 7.49 -16.60
CA VAL A 51 6.05 8.03 -15.44
C VAL A 51 6.25 7.07 -14.25
N PRO A 52 7.16 7.39 -13.30
CA PRO A 52 7.42 6.51 -12.17
C PRO A 52 6.18 6.38 -11.29
N GLY A 53 5.89 5.17 -10.82
CA GLY A 53 4.74 4.92 -9.94
C GLY A 53 3.38 5.07 -10.62
N CYS A 54 3.32 5.02 -11.96
CA CYS A 54 2.05 4.94 -12.67
C CYS A 54 1.24 3.72 -12.22
N ASN A 55 -0.09 3.88 -12.21
CA ASN A 55 -1.03 2.82 -11.87
C ASN A 55 -2.02 2.66 -13.02
N ILE A 56 -2.32 1.42 -13.36
CA ILE A 56 -3.18 1.07 -14.49
C ILE A 56 -4.35 0.27 -13.94
N GLY A 57 -5.58 0.76 -14.15
CA GLY A 57 -6.76 0.02 -13.74
C GLY A 57 -6.89 -1.31 -14.49
N ILE A 58 -7.41 -2.35 -13.83
CA ILE A 58 -7.68 -3.62 -14.51
C ILE A 58 -8.67 -3.40 -15.67
N GLY A 59 -8.34 -3.93 -16.85
CA GLY A 59 -9.10 -3.70 -18.08
C GLY A 59 -8.88 -2.34 -18.76
N GLN A 60 -8.07 -1.45 -18.18
CA GLN A 60 -7.74 -0.15 -18.78
C GLN A 60 -6.47 -0.23 -19.64
N GLY A 61 -6.56 0.25 -20.87
CA GLY A 61 -5.43 0.19 -21.82
C GLY A 61 -4.99 -1.25 -22.12
N LEU A 62 -3.84 -1.38 -22.80
CA LEU A 62 -3.35 -2.70 -23.22
C LEU A 62 -2.81 -3.52 -22.05
N ILE A 63 -2.12 -2.88 -21.11
CA ILE A 63 -1.56 -3.54 -19.92
C ILE A 63 -2.70 -4.03 -19.00
N GLY A 64 -3.70 -3.18 -18.73
CA GLY A 64 -4.87 -3.58 -17.95
C GLY A 64 -5.71 -4.66 -18.63
N TRP A 65 -5.81 -4.65 -19.96
CA TRP A 65 -6.46 -5.71 -20.73
C TRP A 65 -5.75 -7.06 -20.53
N VAL A 66 -4.42 -7.11 -20.61
CA VAL A 66 -3.64 -8.34 -20.38
C VAL A 66 -3.91 -8.92 -18.99
N ALA A 67 -3.95 -8.07 -17.96
CA ALA A 67 -4.27 -8.50 -16.61
C ALA A 67 -5.70 -9.03 -16.46
N ARG A 68 -6.67 -8.44 -17.15
CA ARG A 68 -8.07 -8.86 -17.09
C ARG A 68 -8.30 -10.19 -17.80
N GLU A 69 -7.78 -10.33 -19.02
CA GLU A 69 -8.02 -11.52 -19.84
C GLU A 69 -7.12 -12.70 -19.46
N GLY A 70 -6.00 -12.44 -18.78
CA GLY A 70 -5.02 -13.48 -18.45
C GLY A 70 -4.36 -14.08 -19.70
N LYS A 71 -4.20 -13.28 -20.77
CA LYS A 71 -3.66 -13.70 -22.06
C LYS A 71 -2.55 -12.78 -22.53
N ARG A 72 -1.51 -13.34 -23.16
CA ARG A 72 -0.46 -12.53 -23.80
C ARG A 72 -1.05 -11.65 -24.90
N LEU A 73 -0.48 -10.47 -25.05
CA LEU A 73 -0.80 -9.51 -26.10
C LEU A 73 0.46 -9.15 -26.87
N HIS A 74 0.42 -9.33 -28.18
CA HIS A 74 1.50 -8.96 -29.07
C HIS A 74 0.98 -8.03 -30.16
N ALA A 75 1.53 -6.82 -30.22
CA ALA A 75 1.25 -5.83 -31.25
C ALA A 75 2.53 -5.56 -32.06
N THR A 76 2.56 -6.01 -33.32
CA THR A 76 3.67 -5.86 -34.27
C THR A 76 3.65 -4.53 -35.03
N CYS A 77 2.50 -3.84 -35.06
CA CYS A 77 2.35 -2.52 -35.64
C CYS A 77 1.66 -1.62 -34.63
N PHE A 78 2.48 -1.08 -33.71
CA PHE A 78 2.03 -0.07 -32.77
C PHE A 78 2.05 1.30 -33.45
N ASP A 79 0.97 1.64 -34.17
CA ASP A 79 0.81 2.92 -34.86
C ASP A 79 -0.13 3.88 -34.09
N ARG A 80 -0.20 3.72 -32.76
CA ARG A 80 -0.98 4.56 -31.85
C ARG A 80 -0.06 5.41 -31.00
N ASP A 81 -0.61 6.49 -30.45
CA ASP A 81 0.08 7.31 -29.44
C ASP A 81 0.52 6.45 -28.25
N THR A 82 1.81 6.43 -27.94
CA THR A 82 2.35 5.57 -26.87
C THR A 82 1.88 5.96 -25.48
N ARG A 83 1.36 7.17 -25.29
CA ARG A 83 0.72 7.57 -24.02
C ARG A 83 -0.46 6.66 -23.66
N THR A 84 -1.06 5.99 -24.66
CA THR A 84 -2.14 5.02 -24.44
C THR A 84 -1.72 3.78 -23.64
N LEU A 85 -0.41 3.51 -23.52
CA LEU A 85 0.10 2.48 -22.61
C LEU A 85 0.02 2.90 -21.13
N GLY A 86 -0.12 4.20 -20.84
CA GLY A 86 -0.20 4.73 -19.48
C GLY A 86 1.16 4.82 -18.75
N ILE A 87 2.26 4.43 -19.40
CA ILE A 87 3.60 4.41 -18.79
C ILE A 87 4.49 5.58 -19.24
N TYR A 88 4.10 6.29 -20.30
CA TYR A 88 4.85 7.41 -20.89
C TYR A 88 4.11 8.73 -20.75
N SER A 89 4.86 9.78 -20.42
CA SER A 89 4.33 11.16 -20.33
C SER A 89 4.16 11.85 -21.69
N ARG A 90 4.77 11.30 -22.76
CA ARG A 90 4.65 11.80 -24.13
C ARG A 90 4.61 10.65 -25.13
N ASP A 91 4.21 10.98 -26.34
CA ASP A 91 4.38 10.05 -27.45
C ASP A 91 5.87 9.89 -27.73
N ILE A 92 6.34 8.65 -27.65
CA ILE A 92 7.72 8.26 -27.85
C ILE A 92 7.84 7.34 -29.05
N ASP A 93 6.80 7.16 -29.88
CA ASP A 93 6.87 6.44 -31.16
C ASP A 93 7.45 5.01 -31.06
N ILE A 94 6.92 4.18 -30.16
CA ILE A 94 7.19 2.73 -30.14
C ILE A 94 6.48 2.07 -31.32
N LYS A 95 7.07 1.00 -31.84
CA LYS A 95 6.59 0.30 -33.04
C LYS A 95 6.10 -1.11 -32.76
N ALA A 96 6.57 -1.73 -31.68
CA ALA A 96 6.10 -3.03 -31.23
C ALA A 96 5.91 -3.04 -29.71
N PHE A 97 4.94 -3.82 -29.27
CA PHE A 97 4.61 -4.03 -27.86
C PHE A 97 4.29 -5.51 -27.62
N LEU A 98 4.84 -6.06 -26.54
CA LEU A 98 4.55 -7.41 -26.09
C LEU A 98 4.32 -7.37 -24.57
N ALA A 99 3.25 -7.98 -24.12
CA ALA A 99 2.96 -8.14 -22.70
C ALA A 99 2.37 -9.51 -22.40
N THR A 100 2.65 -10.02 -21.22
CA THR A 100 2.16 -11.31 -20.73
C THR A 100 1.72 -11.18 -19.28
N PRO A 101 0.64 -11.85 -18.86
CA PRO A 101 0.26 -11.88 -17.45
C PRO A 101 1.31 -12.67 -16.64
N LEU A 102 1.44 -12.31 -15.36
CA LEU A 102 2.10 -13.19 -14.38
C LEU A 102 1.13 -14.32 -13.97
N PRO A 103 1.65 -15.49 -13.57
CA PRO A 103 0.86 -16.58 -13.00
C PRO A 103 -0.07 -16.12 -11.87
N GLY A 104 -1.25 -16.74 -11.77
CA GLY A 104 -2.24 -16.43 -10.74
C GLY A 104 -2.83 -15.01 -10.81
N GLY A 105 -2.59 -14.27 -11.90
CA GLY A 105 -3.06 -12.88 -12.04
C GLY A 105 -2.30 -11.90 -11.13
N ALA A 106 -1.07 -12.25 -10.73
CA ALA A 106 -0.25 -11.44 -9.84
C ALA A 106 0.20 -10.09 -10.46
N GLY A 107 0.13 -9.95 -11.78
CA GLY A 107 0.68 -8.78 -12.47
C GLY A 107 0.80 -8.95 -13.98
N VAL A 108 1.57 -8.06 -14.61
CA VAL A 108 1.87 -8.06 -16.04
C VAL A 108 3.35 -7.74 -16.25
N LEU A 109 4.04 -8.52 -17.09
CA LEU A 109 5.37 -8.21 -17.60
C LEU A 109 5.24 -7.73 -19.04
N MET A 110 5.89 -6.63 -19.38
CA MET A 110 5.85 -6.06 -20.74
C MET A 110 7.23 -5.66 -21.24
N VAL A 111 7.39 -5.71 -22.57
CA VAL A 111 8.49 -5.11 -23.32
C VAL A 111 7.95 -4.34 -24.53
N ASP A 112 8.59 -3.23 -24.87
CA ASP A 112 8.32 -2.50 -26.11
C ASP A 112 9.59 -2.23 -26.91
N SER A 113 9.43 -1.82 -28.17
CA SER A 113 10.56 -1.60 -29.07
C SER A 113 10.27 -0.54 -30.11
N LYS A 114 11.34 0.10 -30.60
CA LYS A 114 11.34 1.00 -31.77
C LYS A 114 11.31 0.28 -33.12
N ASN A 115 11.39 -1.04 -33.13
CA ASN A 115 11.34 -1.85 -34.34
C ASN A 115 10.04 -2.70 -34.37
N ARG A 116 9.38 -2.77 -35.54
CA ARG A 116 8.06 -3.41 -35.76
C ARG A 116 8.08 -4.94 -35.56
N TYR A 117 9.22 -5.59 -35.83
CA TYR A 117 9.32 -7.07 -35.83
C TYR A 117 10.21 -7.61 -34.71
N SER A 118 10.31 -6.89 -33.59
CA SER A 118 11.23 -7.20 -32.49
C SER A 118 10.89 -8.46 -31.69
N PHE A 119 9.68 -9.00 -31.80
CA PHE A 119 9.16 -10.06 -30.91
C PHE A 119 8.64 -11.30 -31.68
N PRO A 120 9.52 -12.07 -32.33
CA PRO A 120 9.14 -13.36 -32.93
C PRO A 120 8.61 -14.33 -31.86
N GLU A 121 7.92 -15.40 -32.29
CA GLU A 121 7.25 -16.34 -31.38
C GLU A 121 8.18 -16.90 -30.30
N LYS A 122 9.45 -17.16 -30.63
CA LYS A 122 10.46 -17.58 -29.64
C LYS A 122 10.66 -16.55 -28.52
N LYS A 123 10.76 -15.26 -28.84
CA LYS A 123 10.86 -14.18 -27.83
C LYS A 123 9.56 -14.07 -27.02
N GLN A 124 8.39 -14.31 -27.63
CA GLN A 124 7.12 -14.32 -26.90
C GLN A 124 7.08 -15.40 -25.81
N ARG A 125 7.49 -16.64 -26.14
CA ARG A 125 7.58 -17.73 -25.17
C ARG A 125 8.59 -17.45 -24.06
N ILE A 126 9.75 -16.88 -24.41
CA ILE A 126 10.75 -16.46 -23.42
C ILE A 126 10.15 -15.42 -22.45
N LEU A 127 9.29 -14.50 -22.92
CA LEU A 127 8.69 -13.51 -22.03
C LEU A 127 7.70 -14.16 -21.05
N GLU A 128 6.95 -15.16 -21.50
CA GLU A 128 6.07 -15.97 -20.65
C GLU A 128 6.89 -16.68 -19.56
N ASP A 129 8.02 -17.29 -19.90
CA ASP A 129 8.94 -17.90 -18.92
C ASP A 129 9.51 -16.85 -17.95
N CYS A 130 9.89 -15.66 -18.46
CA CYS A 130 10.34 -14.56 -17.62
C CYS A 130 9.26 -14.08 -16.64
N ALA A 131 7.98 -14.13 -17.02
CA ALA A 131 6.88 -13.76 -16.15
C ALA A 131 6.70 -14.75 -14.98
N VAL A 132 6.94 -16.04 -15.21
CA VAL A 132 6.99 -17.03 -14.13
C VAL A 132 8.09 -16.68 -13.13
N VAL A 133 9.30 -16.42 -13.62
CA VAL A 133 10.45 -16.04 -12.75
C VAL A 133 10.18 -14.74 -12.00
N ALA A 134 9.61 -13.72 -12.66
CA ALA A 134 9.23 -12.46 -12.00
C ALA A 134 8.22 -12.69 -10.88
N SER A 135 7.23 -13.56 -11.10
CA SER A 135 6.22 -13.92 -10.12
C SER A 135 6.81 -14.63 -8.90
N ASP A 136 7.76 -15.55 -9.13
CA ASP A 136 8.43 -16.28 -8.05
C ASP A 136 9.32 -15.35 -7.22
N LEU A 137 10.07 -14.45 -7.87
CA LEU A 137 10.89 -13.44 -7.19
C LEU A 137 10.02 -12.49 -6.35
N TRP A 138 8.90 -12.02 -6.90
CA TRP A 138 7.95 -11.19 -6.17
C TRP A 138 7.36 -11.92 -4.96
N SER A 139 6.90 -13.15 -5.15
CA SER A 139 6.28 -13.96 -4.11
C SER A 139 7.28 -14.27 -2.98
N SER A 140 8.51 -14.66 -3.33
CA SER A 140 9.60 -14.91 -2.36
C SER A 140 9.91 -13.67 -1.52
N TRP A 141 9.98 -12.49 -2.16
CA TRP A 141 10.19 -11.24 -1.46
C TRP A 141 9.01 -10.87 -0.54
N LYS A 142 7.76 -11.02 -1.02
CA LYS A 142 6.54 -10.76 -0.24
C LYS A 142 6.49 -11.65 1.01
N SER A 143 6.66 -12.96 0.83
CA SER A 143 6.68 -13.94 1.94
C SER A 143 7.80 -13.66 2.94
N SER A 144 8.99 -13.29 2.45
CA SER A 144 10.12 -12.95 3.31
C SER A 144 9.86 -11.70 4.15
N ARG A 145 9.14 -10.70 3.61
CA ARG A 145 8.70 -9.51 4.36
C ARG A 145 7.65 -9.84 5.39
N GLU A 146 6.68 -10.69 5.02
CA GLU A 146 5.61 -11.11 5.90
C GLU A 146 6.15 -11.91 7.10
N LEU A 147 7.08 -12.84 6.87
CA LEU A 147 7.77 -13.58 7.94
C LEU A 147 8.55 -12.65 8.87
N ARG A 148 9.25 -11.65 8.33
CA ARG A 148 9.93 -10.63 9.15
C ARG A 148 8.93 -9.82 9.98
N PHE A 149 7.77 -9.49 9.42
CA PHE A 149 6.71 -8.84 10.16
C PHE A 149 6.21 -9.73 11.30
N TYR A 150 5.87 -10.99 11.05
CA TYR A 150 5.43 -11.92 12.11
C TYR A 150 6.47 -12.10 13.21
N SER A 151 7.77 -12.14 12.86
CA SER A 151 8.84 -12.21 13.85
C SER A 151 8.87 -10.96 14.75
N ARG A 152 8.75 -9.76 14.17
CA ARG A 152 8.67 -8.50 14.94
C ARG A 152 7.40 -8.43 15.78
N TRP A 153 6.27 -8.77 15.18
CA TRP A 153 4.97 -8.81 15.85
C TRP A 153 4.97 -9.76 17.04
N ASN A 154 5.53 -10.97 16.90
CA ASN A 154 5.58 -11.94 17.99
C ASN A 154 6.38 -11.39 19.18
N LYS A 155 7.57 -10.80 18.92
CA LYS A 155 8.37 -10.13 19.95
C LYS A 155 7.62 -8.98 20.61
N TRP A 156 7.00 -8.12 19.80
CA TRP A 156 6.19 -6.99 20.28
C TRP A 156 5.04 -7.46 21.17
N ARG A 157 4.27 -8.47 20.73
CA ARG A 157 3.12 -9.01 21.46
C ARG A 157 3.49 -9.57 22.84
N HIS A 158 4.69 -10.12 23.00
CA HIS A 158 5.17 -10.59 24.30
C HIS A 158 5.61 -9.46 25.24
N GLY A 159 6.05 -8.32 24.70
CA GLY A 159 6.44 -7.14 25.47
C GLY A 159 5.31 -6.14 25.72
N LEU A 160 4.11 -6.38 25.17
CA LEU A 160 2.96 -5.50 25.32
C LEU A 160 2.57 -5.35 26.79
N SER A 161 2.67 -4.13 27.30
CA SER A 161 2.29 -3.74 28.66
C SER A 161 2.18 -2.22 28.77
N GLY A 162 1.58 -1.72 29.85
CA GLY A 162 1.54 -0.29 30.17
C GLY A 162 0.25 0.42 29.74
N GLU A 163 0.32 1.75 29.78
CA GLU A 163 -0.80 2.65 29.48
C GLU A 163 -0.99 2.88 27.97
N ILE A 164 -2.08 3.53 27.58
CA ILE A 164 -2.49 3.72 26.18
C ILE A 164 -1.39 4.42 25.36
N GLU A 165 -0.67 5.36 25.97
CA GLU A 165 0.44 6.10 25.39
C GLU A 165 1.61 5.18 25.01
N HIS A 166 1.96 4.24 25.91
CA HIS A 166 3.00 3.24 25.65
C HIS A 166 2.56 2.24 24.57
N LEU A 167 1.29 1.82 24.59
CA LEU A 167 0.73 0.96 23.55
C LEU A 167 0.78 1.65 22.19
N LEU A 168 0.39 2.93 22.10
CA LEU A 168 0.44 3.72 20.87
C LEU A 168 1.88 3.86 20.37
N ALA A 169 2.82 4.17 21.26
CA ALA A 169 4.23 4.29 20.92
C ALA A 169 4.81 2.97 20.37
N SER A 170 4.54 1.86 21.05
CA SER A 170 5.01 0.53 20.62
C SER A 170 4.40 0.10 19.28
N LEU A 171 3.12 0.42 19.05
CA LEU A 171 2.43 0.12 17.79
C LEU A 171 3.01 0.95 16.64
N LYS A 172 3.28 2.24 16.87
CA LYS A 172 3.98 3.11 15.91
C LYS A 172 5.33 2.51 15.53
N GLU A 173 6.12 2.05 16.49
CA GLU A 173 7.44 1.45 16.26
C GLU A 173 7.36 0.13 15.49
N LEU A 174 6.43 -0.77 15.86
CA LEU A 174 6.18 -2.02 15.13
C LEU A 174 5.90 -1.74 13.64
N LEU A 175 5.03 -0.76 13.39
CA LEU A 175 4.56 -0.41 12.05
C LEU A 175 5.53 0.52 11.30
N GLY A 176 6.55 1.08 11.99
CA GLY A 176 7.50 2.03 11.41
C GLY A 176 6.86 3.36 11.00
N LEU A 177 5.73 3.73 11.60
CA LEU A 177 4.95 4.92 11.23
C LEU A 177 5.45 6.17 11.99
N LYS A 178 5.04 7.36 11.54
CA LYS A 178 5.55 8.63 12.08
C LYS A 178 4.70 9.14 13.25
N CYS A 179 3.39 9.16 13.05
CA CYS A 179 2.44 9.80 13.94
C CYS A 179 1.25 8.89 14.23
N GLY A 180 0.52 9.19 15.29
CA GLY A 180 -0.73 8.52 15.58
C GLY A 180 -1.51 9.15 16.73
N LEU A 181 -2.73 8.65 16.93
CA LEU A 181 -3.60 9.01 18.02
C LEU A 181 -4.44 7.82 18.49
N VAL A 182 -4.94 7.93 19.71
CA VAL A 182 -5.99 7.06 20.25
C VAL A 182 -7.16 7.93 20.68
N ALA A 183 -8.36 7.59 20.23
CA ALA A 183 -9.60 8.20 20.64
C ALA A 183 -10.45 7.20 21.44
N PHE A 184 -11.12 7.66 22.48
CA PHE A 184 -12.09 6.90 23.25
C PHE A 184 -13.50 7.44 22.99
N HIS A 185 -14.42 6.53 22.76
CA HIS A 185 -15.83 6.81 22.57
C HIS A 185 -16.65 6.01 23.57
N GLU A 186 -17.46 6.69 24.38
CA GLU A 186 -18.43 6.07 25.28
C GLU A 186 -19.75 5.80 24.54
N ARG A 187 -20.41 4.67 24.86
CA ARG A 187 -21.64 4.26 24.17
C ARG A 187 -22.75 5.30 24.35
N GLY A 188 -23.42 5.63 23.25
CA GLY A 188 -24.57 6.56 23.25
C GLY A 188 -24.19 8.04 23.11
N ASN A 189 -22.91 8.40 23.28
CA ASN A 189 -22.45 9.77 23.04
C ASN A 189 -22.21 10.04 21.56
N ASN A 190 -22.36 11.30 21.15
CA ASN A 190 -22.03 11.77 19.79
C ASN A 190 -20.62 12.37 19.69
N ILE A 191 -19.86 12.34 20.78
CA ILE A 191 -18.50 12.87 20.85
C ILE A 191 -17.52 11.77 21.27
N PHE A 192 -16.28 11.89 20.82
CA PHE A 192 -15.15 11.08 21.30
C PHE A 192 -14.05 11.99 21.86
N ILE A 193 -13.25 11.44 22.77
CA ILE A 193 -12.18 12.16 23.48
C ILE A 193 -10.83 11.59 23.04
N ILE A 194 -9.87 12.44 22.73
CA ILE A 194 -8.49 11.99 22.44
C ILE A 194 -7.82 11.57 23.75
N LYS A 195 -7.32 10.34 23.81
CA LYS A 195 -6.63 9.78 24.98
C LYS A 195 -5.13 9.94 24.88
N ALA A 196 -4.56 9.70 23.70
CA ALA A 196 -3.12 9.79 23.49
C ALA A 196 -2.81 10.26 22.07
N THR A 197 -1.71 10.97 21.88
CA THR A 197 -1.14 11.27 20.56
C THR A 197 0.36 10.99 20.54
N ILE A 198 0.92 10.79 19.34
CA ILE A 198 2.36 10.65 19.14
C ILE A 198 2.78 11.28 17.82
N GLY A 199 3.97 11.88 17.80
CA GLY A 199 4.54 12.48 16.59
C GLY A 199 3.93 13.82 16.19
N LEU A 200 3.26 14.52 17.11
CA LEU A 200 2.79 15.89 16.90
C LEU A 200 3.91 16.92 17.16
N PRO A 201 3.83 18.14 16.57
CA PRO A 201 4.72 19.24 16.91
C PRO A 201 4.62 19.58 18.41
N GLN A 202 5.75 19.92 19.06
CA GLN A 202 5.85 20.13 20.52
C GLN A 202 4.82 21.10 21.13
N LYS A 203 4.31 22.06 20.34
CA LYS A 203 3.36 23.08 20.81
C LYS A 203 1.89 22.64 20.75
N VAL A 204 1.61 21.48 20.18
CA VAL A 204 0.26 20.96 19.99
C VAL A 204 0.00 19.86 21.02
N ARG A 205 -1.07 20.02 21.80
CA ARG A 205 -1.59 19.01 22.71
C ARG A 205 -3.06 18.80 22.40
N LEU A 206 -3.47 17.56 22.18
CA LEU A 206 -4.86 17.21 21.84
C LEU A 206 -5.50 16.28 22.87
N GLU A 207 -4.73 15.72 23.80
CA GLU A 207 -5.23 14.83 24.85
C GLU A 207 -6.27 15.54 25.71
N GLY A 208 -7.44 14.92 25.87
CA GLY A 208 -8.60 15.48 26.56
C GLY A 208 -9.56 16.27 25.66
N GLU A 209 -9.14 16.66 24.47
CA GLU A 209 -10.02 17.36 23.52
C GLU A 209 -11.13 16.44 23.00
N SER A 210 -12.30 17.02 22.79
CA SER A 210 -13.52 16.32 22.37
C SER A 210 -13.91 16.69 20.94
N PHE A 211 -14.33 15.70 20.15
CA PHE A 211 -14.67 15.89 18.74
C PHE A 211 -15.99 15.19 18.37
N ASP A 212 -16.72 15.78 17.42
CA ASP A 212 -17.97 15.23 16.89
C ASP A 212 -17.70 13.98 16.05
N MET A 213 -18.39 12.89 16.39
CA MET A 213 -18.33 11.61 15.67
C MET A 213 -18.75 11.69 14.22
N ARG A 214 -19.42 12.74 13.74
CA ARG A 214 -19.83 12.91 12.34
C ARG A 214 -18.65 13.32 11.45
N LYS A 215 -17.56 13.81 12.03
CA LYS A 215 -16.40 14.35 11.30
C LYS A 215 -15.22 13.39 11.33
N GLY A 216 -14.40 13.49 10.29
CA GLY A 216 -13.09 12.83 10.22
C GLY A 216 -13.12 11.32 10.16
N LEU A 217 -11.91 10.76 10.02
CA LEU A 217 -11.68 9.33 9.94
C LEU A 217 -11.98 8.61 11.26
N VAL A 218 -11.70 9.23 12.41
CA VAL A 218 -12.03 8.65 13.72
C VAL A 218 -13.53 8.41 13.84
N GLY A 219 -14.32 9.44 13.53
CA GLY A 219 -15.77 9.35 13.51
C GLY A 219 -16.28 8.29 12.53
N TRP A 220 -15.67 8.20 11.34
CA TRP A 220 -16.01 7.16 10.37
C TRP A 220 -15.77 5.74 10.94
N LEU A 221 -14.60 5.48 11.53
CA LEU A 221 -14.26 4.18 12.13
C LEU A 221 -15.25 3.79 13.23
N LEU A 222 -15.67 4.75 14.07
CA LEU A 222 -16.66 4.52 15.12
C LEU A 222 -18.06 4.21 14.57
N ARG A 223 -18.52 4.97 13.56
CA ARG A 223 -19.87 4.79 12.97
C ARG A 223 -19.99 3.46 12.22
N TYR A 224 -18.96 3.10 11.46
CA TYR A 224 -18.99 1.88 10.65
C TYR A 224 -18.45 0.64 11.37
N LYS A 225 -17.74 0.82 12.49
CA LYS A 225 -17.15 -0.26 13.30
C LYS A 225 -16.26 -1.18 12.45
N LYS A 226 -15.43 -0.58 11.60
CA LYS A 226 -14.54 -1.27 10.68
C LYS A 226 -13.11 -0.78 10.85
N HIS A 227 -12.15 -1.66 10.61
CA HIS A 227 -10.76 -1.27 10.39
C HIS A 227 -10.61 -0.64 9.01
N LEU A 228 -9.55 0.15 8.83
CA LEU A 228 -9.20 0.73 7.55
C LEU A 228 -7.68 0.76 7.38
N ILE A 229 -7.20 0.26 6.25
CA ILE A 229 -5.80 0.36 5.85
C ILE A 229 -5.76 1.04 4.49
N LEU A 230 -5.15 2.22 4.43
CA LEU A 230 -5.00 3.00 3.21
C LEU A 230 -3.52 3.12 2.87
N SER A 231 -3.19 2.85 1.61
CA SER A 231 -1.83 3.01 1.04
C SER A 231 -1.67 4.28 0.20
N ARG A 232 -2.75 5.06 0.03
CA ARG A 232 -2.80 6.35 -0.69
C ARG A 232 -3.67 7.38 0.03
N TYR A 233 -3.48 7.52 1.32
CA TYR A 233 -4.14 8.55 2.13
C TYR A 233 -3.60 9.95 1.78
N GLY A 234 -4.50 10.92 1.60
CA GLY A 234 -4.11 12.33 1.47
C GLY A 234 -3.89 12.88 0.06
N ALA A 235 -4.41 12.24 -1.00
CA ALA A 235 -4.41 12.83 -2.35
C ALA A 235 -5.18 14.17 -2.41
N ASP A 236 -6.15 14.37 -1.51
CA ASP A 236 -6.83 15.65 -1.28
C ASP A 236 -6.86 15.95 0.23
N LYS A 237 -5.97 16.86 0.67
CA LYS A 237 -5.82 17.23 2.09
C LYS A 237 -7.09 17.86 2.70
N HIS A 238 -8.03 18.31 1.87
CA HIS A 238 -9.28 18.91 2.31
C HIS A 238 -10.41 17.88 2.47
N LYS A 239 -10.34 16.74 1.78
CA LYS A 239 -11.39 15.70 1.83
C LYS A 239 -11.10 14.54 2.78
N SER A 240 -9.83 14.30 3.10
CA SER A 240 -9.44 13.22 4.01
C SER A 240 -8.68 13.79 5.19
N TYR A 241 -9.17 13.58 6.41
CA TYR A 241 -8.57 14.04 7.67
C TYR A 241 -8.99 13.11 8.82
N PHE A 242 -8.17 12.98 9.87
CA PHE A 242 -8.47 12.16 11.04
C PHE A 242 -9.54 12.80 11.91
N LEU A 243 -9.40 14.10 12.17
CA LEU A 243 -10.24 14.87 13.10
C LEU A 243 -10.89 16.06 12.40
N TRP A 244 -10.09 16.94 11.78
CA TRP A 244 -10.57 18.12 11.02
C TRP A 244 -9.63 18.52 9.87
N PRO A 245 -10.09 19.30 8.88
CA PRO A 245 -9.22 19.82 7.82
C PRO A 245 -8.10 20.71 8.36
N GLY A 246 -6.85 20.44 7.97
CA GLY A 246 -5.68 21.20 8.45
C GLY A 246 -5.11 20.74 9.80
N GLU A 247 -5.47 19.53 10.24
CA GLU A 247 -4.88 18.89 11.41
C GLU A 247 -3.34 18.80 11.38
N PRO A 248 -2.67 18.84 12.54
CA PRO A 248 -1.22 19.02 12.67
C PRO A 248 -0.38 17.75 12.51
N PHE A 249 -0.97 16.63 12.07
CA PHE A 249 -0.26 15.37 11.86
C PHE A 249 0.62 15.45 10.60
N ASP A 250 1.88 15.01 10.69
CA ASP A 250 2.73 14.78 9.51
C ASP A 250 2.25 13.52 8.78
N ARG A 251 1.22 13.73 7.95
CA ARG A 251 0.54 12.66 7.23
C ARG A 251 1.40 12.16 6.08
N GLY A 252 1.65 10.86 6.07
CA GLY A 252 2.18 10.16 4.92
C GLY A 252 1.08 9.50 4.07
N PRO A 253 1.45 8.86 2.95
CA PRO A 253 0.51 8.17 2.08
C PRO A 253 -0.15 6.96 2.74
N VAL A 254 0.36 6.50 3.89
CA VAL A 254 -0.22 5.38 4.64
C VAL A 254 -1.04 5.88 5.82
N ALA A 255 -2.24 5.34 5.98
CA ALA A 255 -3.05 5.51 7.18
C ALA A 255 -3.66 4.17 7.60
N ILE A 256 -3.55 3.86 8.89
CA ILE A 256 -4.10 2.65 9.50
C ILE A 256 -5.04 3.09 10.62
N GLY A 257 -6.31 2.75 10.47
CA GLY A 257 -7.37 2.96 11.44
C GLY A 257 -7.83 1.63 12.02
N LEU A 258 -7.71 1.45 13.33
CA LEU A 258 -8.17 0.26 14.04
C LEU A 258 -9.35 0.62 14.93
N PHE A 259 -10.48 -0.05 14.73
CA PHE A 259 -11.62 0.00 15.65
C PHE A 259 -11.49 -1.12 16.68
N GLN A 260 -11.51 -0.79 17.96
CA GLN A 260 -11.38 -1.75 19.05
C GLN A 260 -12.54 -1.62 20.03
N PRO A 261 -13.50 -2.56 20.05
CA PRO A 261 -14.58 -2.54 21.03
C PRO A 261 -14.05 -2.88 22.42
N ILE A 262 -14.50 -2.15 23.43
CA ILE A 262 -14.19 -2.41 24.84
C ILE A 262 -15.48 -2.38 25.68
N LYS A 263 -15.40 -2.81 26.95
CA LYS A 263 -16.58 -2.83 27.84
C LYS A 263 -17.23 -1.45 27.96
N ALA A 264 -16.43 -0.42 28.25
CA ALA A 264 -16.88 0.96 28.44
C ALA A 264 -17.30 1.68 27.15
N GLY A 265 -17.06 1.10 25.96
CA GLY A 265 -17.24 1.82 24.70
C GLY A 265 -16.39 1.28 23.56
N ALA A 266 -15.62 2.15 22.93
CA ALA A 266 -14.67 1.78 21.88
C ALA A 266 -13.42 2.66 21.94
N LEU A 267 -12.29 2.07 21.57
CA LEU A 267 -11.06 2.78 21.23
C LEU A 267 -10.89 2.79 19.71
N VAL A 268 -10.38 3.92 19.20
CA VAL A 268 -9.96 4.04 17.81
C VAL A 268 -8.50 4.43 17.78
N TRP A 269 -7.70 3.61 17.12
CA TRP A 269 -6.27 3.85 16.90
C TRP A 269 -6.08 4.33 15.48
N ILE A 270 -5.41 5.46 15.29
CA ILE A 270 -5.00 5.91 13.97
C ILE A 270 -3.48 6.08 13.96
N LEU A 271 -2.82 5.51 12.96
CA LEU A 271 -1.39 5.71 12.72
C LEU A 271 -1.13 6.07 11.25
N THR A 272 -0.13 6.89 10.99
CA THR A 272 0.22 7.34 9.65
C THR A 272 1.71 7.59 9.46
N GLY A 273 2.18 7.46 8.22
CA GLY A 273 3.57 7.67 7.85
C GLY A 273 3.86 7.24 6.42
N ASP A 274 5.14 7.09 6.11
CA ASP A 274 5.64 6.81 4.75
C ASP A 274 6.07 5.34 4.55
N THR A 275 5.57 4.44 5.40
CA THR A 275 5.93 3.01 5.36
C THR A 275 5.32 2.31 4.15
N ASP A 276 6.07 1.43 3.52
CA ASP A 276 5.54 0.53 2.50
C ASP A 276 4.82 -0.68 3.12
N LEU A 277 3.52 -0.79 2.85
CA LEU A 277 2.66 -1.88 3.31
C LEU A 277 2.86 -3.19 2.52
N SER A 278 3.64 -3.18 1.44
CA SER A 278 3.84 -4.38 0.62
C SER A 278 4.46 -5.51 1.45
N GLY A 279 3.87 -6.71 1.37
CA GLY A 279 4.29 -7.87 2.15
C GLY A 279 3.94 -7.79 3.64
N TRP A 280 2.99 -6.94 4.02
CA TRP A 280 2.31 -7.07 5.30
C TRP A 280 1.24 -8.15 5.20
N PRO A 281 0.93 -8.82 6.33
CA PRO A 281 0.00 -9.95 6.32
C PRO A 281 -1.42 -9.51 5.98
N GLU A 282 -2.14 -10.40 5.32
CA GLU A 282 -3.58 -10.27 5.19
C GLU A 282 -4.22 -10.34 6.59
N GLY A 283 -5.26 -9.54 6.85
CA GLY A 283 -5.87 -9.48 8.18
C GLY A 283 -5.00 -8.79 9.24
N LEU A 284 -4.05 -7.93 8.83
CA LEU A 284 -3.18 -7.20 9.76
C LEU A 284 -3.96 -6.46 10.85
N ALA A 285 -5.06 -5.80 10.50
CA ALA A 285 -5.80 -5.00 11.46
C ALA A 285 -6.37 -5.86 12.60
N GLU A 286 -6.94 -7.00 12.23
CA GLU A 286 -7.47 -8.01 13.14
C GLU A 286 -6.36 -8.58 14.04
N LEU A 287 -5.19 -8.87 13.46
CA LEU A 287 -4.02 -9.35 14.20
C LEU A 287 -3.55 -8.35 15.26
N LEU A 288 -3.52 -7.06 14.92
CA LEU A 288 -3.10 -5.99 15.82
C LEU A 288 -4.12 -5.78 16.95
N VAL A 289 -5.42 -5.71 16.62
CA VAL A 289 -6.48 -5.55 17.63
C VAL A 289 -6.51 -6.75 18.58
N PHE A 290 -6.45 -7.97 18.06
CA PHE A 290 -6.37 -9.18 18.88
C PHE A 290 -5.18 -9.17 19.85
N SER A 291 -4.06 -8.59 19.43
CA SER A 291 -2.87 -8.47 20.29
C SER A 291 -3.07 -7.44 21.41
N LEU A 292 -3.71 -6.30 21.09
CA LEU A 292 -4.00 -5.23 22.03
C LEU A 292 -5.06 -5.64 23.08
N ASP A 293 -6.05 -6.46 22.69
CA ASP A 293 -7.11 -6.95 23.59
C ASP A 293 -6.56 -7.70 24.82
N ARG A 294 -5.36 -8.29 24.70
CA ARG A 294 -4.70 -8.98 25.82
C ARG A 294 -4.33 -8.07 26.98
N VAL A 295 -4.16 -6.76 26.72
CA VAL A 295 -3.68 -5.79 27.73
C VAL A 295 -4.76 -4.76 28.06
N ILE A 296 -5.60 -4.41 27.09
CA ILE A 296 -6.60 -3.35 27.28
C ILE A 296 -7.80 -3.80 28.12
N ASN A 297 -8.12 -5.10 28.11
CA ASN A 297 -9.17 -5.62 28.99
C ASN A 297 -8.85 -5.41 30.48
N ASP A 298 -7.57 -5.38 30.86
CA ASP A 298 -7.13 -5.06 32.21
C ASP A 298 -7.21 -3.54 32.51
N TYR A 299 -7.07 -2.69 31.48
CA TYR A 299 -7.19 -1.24 31.60
C TYR A 299 -8.62 -0.79 31.88
N THR A 300 -9.63 -1.49 31.34
CA THR A 300 -11.06 -1.18 31.62
C THR A 300 -11.48 -1.38 33.08
N ALA A 301 -10.68 -2.08 33.89
CA ALA A 301 -10.90 -2.21 35.32
C ALA A 301 -10.46 -0.95 36.12
N LYS A 302 -9.77 0.00 35.48
CA LYS A 302 -9.18 1.20 36.12
C LYS A 302 -9.78 2.53 35.66
N ILE A 303 -10.70 2.53 34.69
CA ILE A 303 -11.38 3.76 34.28
C ILE A 303 -12.43 4.06 35.37
N PRO A 304 -12.31 5.17 36.12
CA PRO A 304 -13.36 5.55 37.06
C PRO A 304 -14.65 5.77 36.26
N GLU A 305 -15.78 5.30 36.79
CA GLU A 305 -17.09 5.77 36.33
C GLU A 305 -17.07 7.30 36.41
N ILE A 306 -17.27 7.95 35.26
CA ILE A 306 -17.44 9.42 35.18
C ILE A 306 -18.87 9.74 35.59
#